data_AF-A0A952EV18-F1
#
_entry.id   AF-A0A952EV18-F1
#
_cell.length_a   1.000
_cell.length_b   1.000
_cell.length_c   1.000
_cell.angle_alpha   90.00
_cell.angle_beta   90.00
_cell.angle_gamma   90.00
#
_symmetry.space_group_name_H-M   'P 1'
#
loop_
_entity.id
_entity.type
_entity.pdbx_description
1 polymer ?
#
loop_
_entity_poly.entity_id
_entity_poly.type
_entity_poly.pdbx_seq_one_letter_code
_entity_poly.pdbx_strand_id
1 'polypeptide(L)'
;RLRRFVFPMSALFLIWYFAYVMLGAFAHDFMAIKVWGDVNVGLLIGIGQFASTFVITGFYVWFANRELDPRAEAIRAELEGGAA
;
A
#
# COMPACT_ATOMS: atom_id res chain seq x y z
N ARG A 1 -2.10 2.56 -19.51
CA ARG A 1 -2.89 2.94 -18.31
C ARG A 1 -2.46 2.15 -17.05
N LEU A 2 -2.23 0.83 -17.09
CA LEU A 2 -1.73 0.04 -15.94
C LEU A 2 -0.31 0.40 -15.44
N ARG A 3 0.66 0.62 -16.36
CA ARG A 3 2.08 0.81 -15.99
C ARG A 3 2.35 2.08 -15.18
N ARG A 4 1.53 3.13 -15.32
CA ARG A 4 1.64 4.37 -14.53
C ARG A 4 1.16 4.19 -13.08
N PHE A 5 0.56 3.03 -12.76
CA PHE A 5 0.00 2.72 -11.46
C PHE A 5 0.84 1.71 -10.68
N VAL A 6 1.32 0.66 -11.37
CA VAL A 6 2.15 -0.38 -10.77
C VAL A 6 3.54 0.17 -10.41
N PHE A 7 4.15 0.99 -11.28
CA PHE A 7 5.49 1.54 -11.03
C PHE A 7 5.61 2.38 -9.76
N PRO A 8 4.74 3.39 -9.49
CA PRO A 8 4.87 4.19 -8.28
C PRO A 8 4.61 3.37 -7.01
N MET A 9 3.68 2.40 -7.04
CA MET A 9 3.46 1.53 -5.87
C MET A 9 4.62 0.58 -5.61
N SER A 10 5.15 -0.07 -6.65
CA SER A 10 6.34 -0.91 -6.52
C SER A 10 7.55 -0.10 -6.05
N ALA A 11 7.73 1.12 -6.54
CA ALA A 11 8.81 2.00 -6.09
C ALA A 11 8.64 2.41 -4.62
N LEU A 12 7.42 2.73 -4.18
CA LEU A 12 7.15 3.08 -2.79
C LEU A 12 7.40 1.89 -1.85
N PHE A 13 6.97 0.69 -2.24
CA PHE A 13 7.29 -0.55 -1.52
C PHE A 13 8.80 -0.77 -1.43
N LEU A 14 9.53 -0.62 -2.54
CA LEU A 14 10.98 -0.79 -2.56
C LEU A 14 11.67 0.22 -1.65
N ILE A 15 11.31 1.51 -1.72
CA ILE A 15 11.90 2.56 -0.88
C ILE A 15 11.64 2.26 0.60
N TRP A 16 10.42 1.87 0.95
CA TRP A 16 10.05 1.53 2.34
C TRP A 16 10.78 0.28 2.83
N TYR A 17 10.91 -0.75 2.00
CA TYR A 17 11.68 -1.96 2.29
C TYR A 17 13.17 -1.65 2.49
N PHE A 18 13.77 -0.85 1.59
CA PHE A 18 15.16 -0.42 1.71
C PHE A 18 15.39 0.42 2.98
N ALA A 19 14.46 1.30 3.32
CA ALA A 19 14.54 2.07 4.56
C ALA A 19 14.57 1.13 5.78
N TYR A 20 13.72 0.11 5.83
CA TYR A 20 13.73 -0.89 6.92
C TYR A 20 15.07 -1.65 6.98
N VAL A 21 15.57 -2.13 5.84
CA VAL A 21 16.85 -2.85 5.78
C VAL A 21 18.01 -1.95 6.21
N MET A 22 18.03 -0.69 5.76
CA MET A 22 19.06 0.27 6.17
C MET A 22 18.99 0.60 7.66
N LEU A 23 17.79 0.80 8.22
CA LEU A 23 17.64 0.99 9.66
C LEU A 23 18.12 -0.24 10.45
N GLY A 24 17.80 -1.45 9.98
CA GLY A 24 18.30 -2.68 10.57
C GLY A 24 19.82 -2.81 10.51
N ALA A 25 20.42 -2.47 9.37
CA ALA A 25 21.86 -2.66 9.15
C ALA A 25 22.73 -1.59 9.83
N PHE A 26 22.28 -0.33 9.84
CA PHE A 26 23.10 0.80 10.31
C PHE A 26 22.62 1.38 11.65
N ALA A 27 21.36 1.17 12.03
CA ALA A 27 20.76 1.79 13.21
C ALA A 27 20.20 0.72 14.17
N HIS A 28 21.01 -0.30 14.47
CA HIS A 28 20.64 -1.34 15.43
C HIS A 28 20.27 -0.77 16.81
N ASP A 29 20.99 0.24 17.28
CA ASP A 29 20.68 0.90 18.55
C ASP A 29 19.30 1.56 18.51
N PHE A 30 18.91 2.14 17.38
CA PHE A 30 17.58 2.72 17.18
C PHE A 30 16.49 1.64 17.12
N MET A 31 16.74 0.54 16.42
CA MET A 31 15.83 -0.62 16.36
C MET A 31 15.64 -1.27 17.74
N ALA A 32 16.65 -1.19 18.61
CA ALA A 32 16.61 -1.71 19.97
C ALA A 32 15.92 -0.78 20.99
N ILE A 33 15.60 0.47 20.62
CA ILE A 33 14.89 1.40 21.51
C ILE A 33 13.54 0.77 21.91
N LYS A 34 13.37 0.56 23.21
CA LYS A 34 12.12 0.06 23.79
C LYS A 34 11.11 1.21 23.84
N VAL A 35 9.96 1.01 23.20
CA VAL A 35 8.85 1.99 23.14
C VAL A 35 7.84 1.72 24.25
N TRP A 36 7.49 0.45 24.45
CA TRP A 36 6.58 0.05 25.53
C TRP A 36 6.94 -1.34 26.04
N GLY A 37 7.38 -1.44 27.30
CA GLY A 37 7.76 -2.73 27.89
C GLY A 37 8.87 -3.38 27.05
N ASP A 38 8.61 -4.57 26.52
CA ASP A 38 9.53 -5.28 25.62
C ASP A 38 9.29 -5.04 24.12
N VAL A 39 8.35 -4.16 23.76
CA VAL A 39 8.15 -3.73 22.37
C VAL A 39 9.22 -2.71 22.01
N ASN A 40 10.06 -3.07 21.04
CA ASN A 40 11.08 -2.17 20.49
C ASN A 40 10.64 -1.55 19.15
N VAL A 41 11.34 -0.50 18.74
CA VAL A 41 11.08 0.19 17.46
C VAL A 41 11.24 -0.77 16.28
N GLY A 42 12.21 -1.68 16.33
CA GLY A 42 12.40 -2.67 15.28
C GLY A 42 11.19 -3.58 15.08
N LEU A 43 10.54 -4.01 16.17
CA LEU A 43 9.31 -4.80 16.14
C LEU A 43 8.16 -3.98 15.56
N LEU A 44 8.03 -2.70 15.93
CA LEU A 44 7.01 -1.81 15.38
C LEU A 44 7.19 -1.60 13.87
N ILE A 45 8.42 -1.35 13.41
CA ILE A 45 8.69 -1.18 11.98
C ILE A 45 8.50 -2.50 11.23
N GLY A 46 8.89 -3.64 11.83
CA GLY A 46 8.64 -4.97 11.27
C GLY A 46 7.15 -5.29 11.11
N ILE A 47 6.32 -4.96 12.10
CA ILE A 47 4.85 -5.05 11.99
C ILE A 47 4.33 -4.04 10.95
N GLY A 48 4.92 -2.85 10.90
CA GLY A 48 4.64 -1.83 9.90
C GLY A 48 4.89 -2.31 8.47
N GLN A 49 5.90 -3.15 8.23
CA GLN A 49 6.13 -3.80 6.93
C GLN A 49 4.96 -4.69 6.54
N PHE A 50 4.45 -5.52 7.45
CA PHE A 50 3.26 -6.33 7.19
C PHE A 50 2.03 -5.46 6.93
N ALA A 51 1.75 -4.48 7.78
CA ALA A 51 0.63 -3.58 7.62
C ALA A 51 0.70 -2.80 6.29
N SER A 52 1.90 -2.37 5.88
CA SER A 52 2.09 -1.66 4.60
C SER A 52 1.68 -2.50 3.40
N THR A 53 1.85 -3.82 3.44
CA THR A 53 1.43 -4.73 2.38
C THR A 53 -0.10 -4.74 2.23
N PHE A 54 -0.82 -4.77 3.35
CA PHE A 54 -2.27 -4.65 3.36
C PHE A 54 -2.73 -3.27 2.89
N VAL A 55 -2.05 -2.19 3.32
CA VAL A 55 -2.35 -0.83 2.89
C VAL A 55 -2.16 -0.67 1.39
N ILE A 56 -1.06 -1.17 0.82
CA ILE A 56 -0.81 -1.14 -0.62
C ILE A 56 -1.93 -1.87 -1.38
N THR A 57 -2.34 -3.05 -0.89
CA THR A 57 -3.42 -3.83 -1.49
C THR A 57 -4.77 -3.11 -1.39
N GLY A 58 -5.10 -2.55 -0.23
CA GLY A 58 -6.34 -1.80 -0.01
C GLY A 58 -6.39 -0.50 -0.82
N PHE A 59 -5.27 0.24 -0.89
CA PHE A 59 -5.15 1.44 -1.70
C PHE A 59 -5.26 1.12 -3.19
N TYR A 60 -4.73 -0.03 -3.64
CA TYR A 60 -4.95 -0.53 -4.99
C TYR A 60 -6.44 -0.79 -5.28
N VAL A 61 -7.15 -1.51 -4.41
CA VAL A 61 -8.60 -1.79 -4.57
C VAL A 61 -9.40 -0.48 -4.57
N TRP A 62 -9.09 0.44 -3.65
CA TRP A 62 -9.75 1.74 -3.56
C TRP A 62 -9.52 2.58 -4.82
N PHE A 63 -8.27 2.64 -5.32
CA PHE A 63 -7.98 3.35 -6.56
C PHE A 63 -8.65 2.69 -7.78
N ALA A 64 -8.63 1.36 -7.87
CA ALA A 64 -9.28 0.63 -8.95
C ALA A 64 -10.78 0.90 -8.98
N ASN A 65 -11.46 0.92 -7.82
CA ASN A 65 -12.88 1.28 -7.74
C ASN A 65 -13.11 2.74 -8.16
N ARG A 66 -12.27 3.67 -7.71
CA ARG A 66 -12.42 5.10 -8.04
C ARG A 66 -12.19 5.45 -9.51
N GLU A 67 -11.40 4.65 -10.23
CA GLU A 67 -11.15 4.81 -11.68
C GLU A 67 -12.16 4.00 -12.53
N LEU A 68 -12.84 3.00 -11.96
CA LEU A 68 -13.83 2.15 -12.64
C LEU A 68 -15.28 2.61 -12.46
N ASP A 69 -15.61 3.32 -11.37
CA ASP A 69 -16.97 3.79 -11.11
C ASP A 69 -17.60 4.63 -12.23
N PRO A 70 -16.89 5.55 -12.93
CA PRO A 70 -17.50 6.26 -14.05
C PRO A 70 -17.71 5.40 -15.32
N ARG A 71 -17.10 4.21 -15.39
CA ARG A 71 -17.24 3.28 -16.54
C ARG A 71 -18.33 2.24 -16.30
N ALA A 72 -18.55 1.84 -15.05
CA ALA A 72 -19.64 0.93 -14.69
C ALA A 72 -21.01 1.63 -14.83
N GLU A 73 -21.12 2.90 -14.45
CA GLU A 73 -22.34 3.69 -14.66
C GLU A 73 -22.64 3.90 -16.15
N ALA A 74 -21.62 4.19 -16.98
CA ALA A 74 -21.83 4.38 -18.42
C ALA A 74 -22.35 3.11 -19.12
N ILE A 75 -21.81 1.93 -18.78
CA ILE A 75 -22.26 0.66 -19.36
C ILE A 75 -23.64 0.24 -18.81
N ARG A 76 -23.92 0.51 -17.54
CA ARG A 76 -25.22 0.22 -16.92
C ARG A 76 -26.33 1.11 -17.46
N ALA A 77 -26.04 2.39 -17.72
CA ALA A 77 -26.97 3.31 -18.38
C ALA A 77 -27.23 2.95 -19.85
N GLU A 78 -26.22 2.44 -20.57
CA GLU A 78 -26.38 1.96 -21.95
C GLU A 78 -27.17 0.64 -22.02
N LEU A 79 -26.99 -0.26 -21.05
CA LEU A 79 -27.75 -1.51 -20.93
C LEU A 79 -29.19 -1.31 -20.43
N GLU A 80 -29.44 -0.39 -19.50
CA GLU A 80 -30.79 -0.04 -19.02
C GLU A 80 -31.55 0.87 -20.02
N GLY A 81 -30.85 1.65 -20.85
CA GLY A 81 -31.44 2.52 -21.88
C GLY A 81 -31.77 1.84 -23.21
N GLY A 82 -31.23 0.65 -23.49
CA GLY A 82 -31.50 -0.14 -24.70
C GLY A 82 -32.66 -1.14 -24.59
N ALA A 83 -33.34 -1.20 -23.44
CA ALA A 83 -34.44 -2.11 -23.16
C ALA A 83 -35.81 -1.40 -23.07
N ALA A 84 -36.00 -0.31 -23.82
CA ALA A 84 -37.27 0.39 -23.99
C ALA A 84 -37.70 0.44 -25.45
#